data_AF-A0A8S2IC16-F1
#
_entry.id   AF-A0A8S2IC16-F1
#
_cell.length_a   1.000
_cell.length_b   1.000
_cell.length_c   1.000
_cell.angle_alpha   90.00
_cell.angle_beta   90.00
_cell.angle_gamma   90.00
#
_symmetry.space_group_name_H-M   'P 1'
#
loop_
_entity.id
_entity.type
_entity.pdbx_description
1 polymer ?
#
loop_
_entity_poly.entity_id
_entity_poly.type
_entity_poly.pdbx_seq_one_letter_code
_entity_poly.pdbx_strand_id
1 'polypeptide(L)'
;MITANDMYELNNIINIKTSGKKNKALEKKQTVDEQLIIIEKEKGDPEEILERSMPILLGAQEGLNSLKPGDITEMRSFANPTKIIQLIGFCILVYLGHTEITWENVKAVMIDIDFINKLKNRDPDMFTIRQANLLKSFLKRLEDKLDVNHLIITD
;
A
#
# COMPACT_ATOMS: atom_id res chain seq x y z
N MET A 1 25.96 -54.94 -24.56
CA MET A 1 25.92 -53.63 -25.25
C MET A 1 24.53 -53.09 -25.09
N ILE A 2 24.38 -51.90 -24.50
CA ILE A 2 23.08 -51.22 -24.42
C ILE A 2 22.66 -50.90 -25.86
N THR A 3 21.48 -51.32 -26.28
CA THR A 3 21.05 -51.14 -27.66
C THR A 3 20.69 -49.67 -27.92
N ALA A 4 20.78 -49.21 -29.17
CA ALA A 4 20.42 -47.83 -29.53
C ALA A 4 18.97 -47.48 -29.14
N ASN A 5 18.10 -48.49 -29.04
CA ASN A 5 16.71 -48.35 -28.62
C ASN A 5 16.60 -48.06 -27.11
N ASP A 6 17.40 -48.74 -26.28
CA ASP A 6 17.47 -48.51 -24.84
C ASP A 6 18.03 -47.11 -24.51
N MET A 7 18.95 -46.60 -25.33
CA MET A 7 19.49 -45.24 -25.20
C MET A 7 18.44 -44.16 -25.54
N TYR A 8 17.54 -44.44 -26.49
CA TYR A 8 16.47 -43.52 -26.89
C TYR A 8 15.38 -43.39 -25.83
N GLU A 9 14.99 -44.50 -25.19
CA GLU A 9 14.02 -44.48 -24.09
C GLU A 9 14.54 -43.74 -22.85
N LEU A 10 15.82 -43.93 -22.51
CA LEU A 10 16.45 -43.20 -21.41
C LEU A 10 16.47 -41.69 -21.66
N ASN A 11 16.72 -41.26 -22.90
CA ASN A 11 16.75 -39.84 -23.25
C ASN A 11 15.34 -39.19 -23.15
N ASN A 12 14.29 -39.92 -23.53
CA ASN A 12 12.92 -39.45 -23.39
C ASN A 12 12.48 -39.36 -21.91
N ILE A 13 12.83 -40.35 -21.08
CA ILE A 13 12.53 -40.34 -19.64
C ILE A 13 13.28 -39.22 -18.92
N ILE A 14 14.55 -38.98 -19.29
CA ILE A 14 15.35 -37.87 -18.75
C ILE A 14 14.70 -36.54 -19.12
N ASN A 15 14.34 -36.32 -20.39
CA ASN A 15 13.69 -35.08 -20.84
C ASN A 15 12.36 -34.81 -20.13
N ILE A 16 11.53 -35.83 -19.90
CA ILE A 16 10.27 -35.68 -19.16
C ILE A 16 10.52 -35.33 -17.67
N LYS A 17 11.50 -35.97 -17.02
CA LYS A 17 11.86 -35.67 -15.62
C LYS A 17 12.52 -34.29 -15.44
N THR A 18 13.32 -33.82 -16.40
CA THR A 18 13.88 -32.46 -16.37
C THR A 18 12.85 -31.38 -16.67
N SER A 19 11.79 -31.69 -17.42
CA SER A 19 10.71 -30.75 -17.74
C SER A 19 9.75 -30.51 -16.56
N GLY A 20 9.48 -31.55 -15.75
CA GLY A 20 8.56 -31.45 -14.60
C GLY A 20 9.09 -30.70 -13.38
N LYS A 21 10.41 -30.48 -13.25
CA LYS A 21 11.02 -29.82 -12.08
C LYS A 21 11.49 -28.38 -12.31
N LYS A 22 11.48 -27.89 -13.56
CA LYS A 22 11.87 -26.50 -13.88
C LYS A 22 10.69 -25.52 -13.89
N ASN A 23 9.44 -26.00 -13.98
CA ASN A 23 8.26 -25.13 -14.09
C ASN A 23 7.63 -24.66 -12.77
N LYS A 24 8.11 -25.07 -11.58
CA LYS A 24 7.55 -24.58 -10.28
C LYS A 24 8.42 -23.58 -9.53
N ALA A 25 9.66 -23.33 -9.97
CA ALA A 25 10.56 -22.37 -9.33
C ALA A 25 10.77 -21.09 -10.17
N LEU A 26 10.38 -21.08 -11.45
CA LEU A 26 10.54 -19.92 -12.35
C LEU A 26 9.27 -19.07 -12.49
N GLU A 27 8.09 -19.60 -12.17
CA GLU A 27 6.81 -18.86 -12.25
C GLU A 27 6.61 -17.80 -11.15
N LYS A 28 7.50 -17.69 -10.15
CA LYS A 28 7.42 -16.64 -9.11
C LYS A 28 8.41 -15.48 -9.29
N LYS A 29 9.20 -15.48 -10.36
CA LYS A 29 10.17 -14.41 -10.64
C LYS A 29 9.87 -13.56 -11.87
N GLN A 30 8.81 -13.87 -12.62
CA GLN A 30 8.45 -13.19 -13.87
C GLN A 30 7.05 -12.56 -13.85
N THR A 31 6.52 -12.22 -12.67
CA THR A 31 5.26 -11.46 -12.52
C THR A 31 5.45 -10.08 -11.89
N VAL A 32 6.70 -9.65 -11.72
CA VAL A 32 7.02 -8.29 -11.23
C VAL A 32 7.31 -7.34 -12.40
N ASP A 33 7.81 -7.83 -13.53
CA ASP A 33 8.22 -6.97 -14.64
C ASP A 33 7.06 -6.57 -15.58
N GLU A 34 6.00 -7.37 -15.69
CA GLU A 34 4.83 -7.03 -16.53
C GLU A 34 3.84 -6.08 -15.82
N GLN A 35 3.84 -6.06 -14.48
CA GLN A 35 3.00 -5.14 -13.71
C GLN A 35 3.56 -3.71 -13.63
N LEU A 36 4.80 -3.48 -14.08
CA LEU A 36 5.36 -2.13 -14.19
C LEU A 36 4.93 -1.44 -15.49
N ILE A 37 4.68 -2.20 -16.56
CA ILE A 37 4.42 -1.68 -17.91
C ILE A 37 2.93 -1.32 -18.11
N ILE A 38 2.00 -1.97 -17.42
CA ILE A 38 0.57 -1.61 -17.53
C ILE A 38 0.28 -0.29 -16.80
N ILE A 39 1.05 0.08 -15.78
CA ILE A 39 0.93 1.41 -15.15
C ILE A 39 1.41 2.50 -16.13
N GLU A 40 2.25 2.21 -17.12
CA GLU A 40 2.74 3.23 -18.06
C GLU A 40 1.74 3.65 -19.15
N LYS A 41 0.70 2.85 -19.42
CA LYS A 41 -0.27 3.14 -20.49
C LYS A 41 -1.56 3.83 -20.05
N GLU A 42 -1.84 3.86 -18.74
CA GLU A 42 -2.95 4.63 -18.12
C GLU A 42 -2.44 5.73 -17.17
N LYS A 43 -1.14 6.05 -17.23
CA LYS A 43 -0.64 7.31 -16.66
C LYS A 43 -1.00 8.40 -17.67
N GLY A 44 -1.90 9.31 -17.28
CA GLY A 44 -1.95 10.64 -17.89
C GLY A 44 -0.54 11.27 -17.91
N ASP A 45 -0.38 12.33 -18.69
CA ASP A 45 0.90 13.03 -18.79
C ASP A 45 1.51 13.20 -17.39
N PRO A 46 2.76 12.76 -17.12
CA PRO A 46 3.39 12.95 -15.83
C PRO A 46 3.28 14.39 -15.32
N GLU A 47 3.28 15.37 -16.23
CA GLU A 47 3.04 16.78 -15.92
C GLU A 47 1.61 17.02 -15.44
N GLU A 48 0.59 16.49 -16.12
CA GLU A 48 -0.82 16.56 -15.69
C GLU A 48 -1.05 15.86 -14.34
N ILE A 49 -0.43 14.70 -14.12
CA ILE A 49 -0.51 13.98 -12.84
C ILE A 49 0.13 14.80 -11.73
N LEU A 50 1.25 15.47 -12.01
CA LEU A 50 1.91 16.35 -11.07
C LEU A 50 1.04 17.56 -10.74
N GLU A 51 0.51 18.22 -11.78
CA GLU A 51 -0.36 19.40 -11.66
C GLU A 51 -1.60 19.12 -10.82
N ARG A 52 -2.28 17.98 -11.03
CA ARG A 52 -3.45 17.61 -10.21
C ARG A 52 -3.08 17.17 -8.78
N SER A 53 -1.87 16.63 -8.57
CA SER A 53 -1.46 16.09 -7.27
C SER A 53 -0.94 17.17 -6.32
N MET A 54 -0.32 18.24 -6.86
CA MET A 54 0.19 19.34 -6.05
C MET A 54 -0.86 20.06 -5.19
N PRO A 55 -2.03 20.48 -5.69
CA PRO A 55 -3.03 21.14 -4.86
C PRO A 55 -3.56 20.23 -3.74
N ILE A 56 -3.68 18.92 -4.01
CA ILE A 56 -4.10 17.93 -3.01
C ILE A 56 -3.03 17.81 -1.92
N LEU A 57 -1.75 17.77 -2.29
CA LEU A 57 -0.64 17.70 -1.36
C LEU A 57 -0.60 18.94 -0.45
N LEU A 58 -0.76 20.14 -1.02
CA LEU A 58 -0.80 21.39 -0.26
C LEU A 58 -2.00 21.43 0.69
N GLY A 59 -3.19 21.06 0.23
CA GLY A 59 -4.37 20.97 1.08
C GLY A 59 -4.21 19.97 2.23
N ALA A 60 -3.57 18.82 1.97
CA ALA A 60 -3.24 17.86 3.03
C ALA A 60 -2.23 18.43 4.04
N GLN A 61 -1.23 19.18 3.58
CA GLN A 61 -0.25 19.84 4.44
C GLN A 61 -0.90 20.93 5.31
N GLU A 62 -1.81 21.73 4.74
CA GLU A 62 -2.61 22.72 5.48
C GLU A 62 -3.52 22.07 6.52
N GLY A 63 -4.22 20.99 6.13
CA GLY A 63 -5.04 20.20 7.05
C GLY A 63 -4.21 19.71 8.24
N LEU A 64 -3.02 19.17 7.97
CA LEU A 64 -2.11 18.73 9.02
C LEU A 64 -1.58 19.89 9.87
N ASN A 65 -1.38 21.08 9.28
CA ASN A 65 -1.00 22.29 10.01
C ASN A 65 -2.09 22.80 10.95
N SER A 66 -3.35 22.57 10.63
CA SER A 66 -4.50 22.98 11.45
C SER A 66 -4.79 22.05 12.65
N LEU A 67 -4.18 20.85 12.71
CA LEU A 67 -4.35 19.92 13.82
C LEU A 67 -3.87 20.51 15.14
N LYS A 68 -4.71 20.38 16.17
CA LYS A 68 -4.42 20.81 17.54
C LYS A 68 -4.21 19.61 18.45
N PRO A 69 -3.46 19.75 19.56
CA PRO A 69 -3.31 18.70 20.57
C PRO A 69 -4.65 18.21 21.16
N GLY A 70 -5.66 19.08 21.19
CA GLY A 70 -7.02 18.73 21.61
C GLY A 70 -7.66 17.66 20.72
N ASP A 71 -7.50 17.78 19.40
CA ASP A 71 -8.07 16.84 18.42
C ASP A 71 -7.47 15.43 18.58
N ILE A 72 -6.17 15.36 18.90
CA ILE A 72 -5.48 14.09 19.18
C ILE A 72 -6.01 13.47 20.49
N THR A 73 -6.28 14.31 21.49
CA THR A 73 -6.85 13.85 22.76
C THR A 73 -8.26 13.30 22.57
N GLU A 74 -9.09 13.98 21.76
CA GLU A 74 -10.43 13.51 21.40
C GLU A 74 -10.37 12.17 20.65
N MET A 75 -9.50 12.08 19.63
CA MET A 75 -9.30 10.84 18.87
C MET A 75 -8.89 9.65 19.75
N ARG A 76 -8.05 9.89 20.76
CA ARG A 76 -7.63 8.85 21.71
C ARG A 76 -8.73 8.46 22.71
N SER A 77 -9.68 9.35 22.97
CA SER A 77 -10.76 9.13 23.95
C SER A 77 -11.82 8.13 23.47
N PHE A 78 -11.84 7.80 22.17
CA PHE A 78 -12.75 6.79 21.64
C PHE A 78 -12.46 5.40 22.24
N ALA A 79 -13.34 4.98 23.16
CA ALA A 79 -13.32 3.63 23.73
C ALA A 79 -13.65 2.56 22.67
N ASN A 80 -14.69 2.82 21.86
CA ASN A 80 -15.14 1.97 20.76
C ASN A 80 -15.29 2.82 19.48
N PRO A 81 -14.18 3.09 18.77
CA PRO A 81 -14.22 3.91 17.55
C PRO A 81 -15.07 3.23 16.46
N THR A 82 -15.77 4.03 15.66
CA THR A 82 -16.48 3.52 14.47
C THR A 82 -15.49 2.95 13.46
N LYS A 83 -15.98 2.12 12.52
CA LYS A 83 -15.11 1.50 11.50
C LYS A 83 -14.33 2.52 10.67
N ILE A 84 -14.93 3.68 10.39
CA ILE A 84 -14.27 4.75 9.63
C ILE A 84 -13.11 5.35 10.44
N ILE A 85 -13.35 5.67 11.72
CA ILE A 85 -12.32 6.21 12.62
C ILE A 85 -11.16 5.22 12.79
N GLN A 86 -11.46 3.92 12.90
CA GLN A 86 -10.44 2.87 12.96
C GLN A 86 -9.58 2.83 11.69
N LEU A 87 -10.21 2.86 10.53
CA LEU A 87 -9.52 2.86 9.24
C LEU A 87 -8.60 4.08 9.08
N ILE A 88 -9.04 5.26 9.50
CA ILE A 88 -8.19 6.47 9.50
C ILE A 88 -6.98 6.26 10.42
N GLY A 89 -7.18 5.73 11.63
CA GLY A 89 -6.08 5.38 12.53
C GLY A 89 -5.09 4.37 11.92
N PHE A 90 -5.60 3.39 11.19
CA PHE A 90 -4.76 2.41 10.50
C PHE A 90 -3.95 3.04 9.36
N CYS A 91 -4.56 3.95 8.60
CA CYS A 91 -3.85 4.74 7.59
C CYS A 91 -2.69 5.53 8.22
N ILE A 92 -2.89 6.13 9.40
CA ILE A 92 -1.86 6.85 10.14
C ILE A 92 -0.68 5.92 10.52
N LEU A 93 -0.96 4.72 11.04
CA LEU A 93 0.10 3.77 11.39
C LEU A 93 0.90 3.29 10.19
N VAL A 94 0.21 2.98 9.09
CA VAL A 94 0.86 2.56 7.84
C VAL A 94 1.68 3.70 7.27
N TYR A 95 1.13 4.92 7.25
CA TYR A 95 1.85 6.12 6.86
C TYR A 95 3.10 6.27 7.71
N LEU A 96 3.00 6.12 9.04
CA LEU A 96 4.12 6.22 9.95
C LEU A 96 5.11 5.03 9.92
N GLY A 97 4.81 3.97 9.18
CA GLY A 97 5.70 2.81 9.01
C GLY A 97 5.62 1.77 10.11
N HIS A 98 4.57 1.78 10.92
CA HIS A 98 4.31 0.72 11.89
C HIS A 98 3.79 -0.53 11.19
N THR A 99 4.27 -1.69 11.62
CA THR A 99 3.92 -3.00 11.05
C THR A 99 2.67 -3.61 11.67
N GLU A 100 2.39 -3.26 12.93
CA GLU A 100 1.27 -3.79 13.69
C GLU A 100 0.09 -2.81 13.68
N ILE A 101 -0.95 -3.18 12.93
CA ILE A 101 -2.10 -2.31 12.65
C ILE A 101 -3.25 -2.69 13.58
N THR A 102 -3.25 -2.10 14.78
CA THR A 102 -4.29 -2.29 15.80
C THR A 102 -4.69 -0.93 16.38
N TRP A 103 -5.93 -0.81 16.87
CA TRP A 103 -6.39 0.45 17.50
C TRP A 103 -5.57 0.81 18.75
N GLU A 104 -5.10 -0.19 19.47
CA GLU A 104 -4.21 0.01 20.61
C GLU A 104 -2.90 0.67 20.20
N ASN A 105 -2.30 0.23 19.10
CA ASN A 105 -1.09 0.85 18.56
C ASN A 105 -1.33 2.25 18.01
N VAL A 106 -2.52 2.53 17.43
CA VAL A 106 -2.90 3.90 17.03
C VAL A 106 -2.84 4.82 18.24
N LYS A 107 -3.52 4.42 19.33
CA LYS A 107 -3.53 5.20 20.57
C LYS A 107 -2.14 5.35 21.16
N ALA A 108 -1.32 4.29 21.11
CA ALA A 108 0.04 4.30 21.63
C ALA A 108 0.92 5.33 20.91
N VAL A 109 0.85 5.39 19.57
CA VAL A 109 1.62 6.35 18.78
C VAL A 109 1.13 7.79 19.01
N MET A 110 -0.18 7.99 19.21
CA MET A 110 -0.77 9.30 19.52
C MET A 110 -0.50 9.79 20.96
N ILE A 111 0.10 8.98 21.84
CA ILE A 111 0.56 9.45 23.17
C ILE A 111 1.73 10.41 23.03
N ASP A 112 2.55 10.23 22.00
CA ASP A 112 3.76 10.99 21.79
C ASP A 112 3.46 12.49 21.62
N ILE A 113 4.13 13.32 22.44
CA ILE A 113 3.99 14.78 22.39
C ILE A 113 4.44 15.30 21.02
N ASP A 114 5.40 14.63 20.40
CA ASP A 114 5.91 14.96 19.07
C ASP A 114 5.13 14.30 17.93
N PHE A 115 4.03 13.60 18.21
CA PHE A 115 3.24 12.89 17.19
C PHE A 115 2.87 13.77 16.00
N ILE A 116 2.35 14.97 16.24
CA ILE A 116 1.95 15.91 15.19
C ILE A 116 3.17 16.35 14.37
N ASN A 117 4.30 16.61 15.02
CA ASN A 117 5.55 16.99 14.34
C ASN A 117 6.08 15.84 13.48
N LYS A 118 6.00 14.60 13.98
CA LYS A 118 6.41 13.40 13.24
C LYS A 118 5.52 13.14 12.03
N LEU A 119 4.23 13.45 12.11
CA LEU A 119 3.34 13.41 10.94
C LEU A 119 3.71 14.49 9.91
N LYS A 120 3.95 15.73 10.36
CA LYS A 120 4.25 16.88 9.49
C LYS A 120 5.55 16.74 8.73
N ASN A 121 6.58 16.26 9.42
CA ASN A 121 7.94 16.26 8.90
C ASN A 121 8.33 14.89 8.33
N ARG A 122 7.36 14.00 8.09
CA ARG A 122 7.66 12.70 7.49
C ARG A 122 8.02 12.89 6.02
N ASP A 123 9.15 12.32 5.65
CA ASP A 123 9.61 12.26 4.26
C ASP A 123 8.65 11.39 3.39
N PRO A 124 8.03 11.96 2.34
CA PRO A 124 7.20 11.21 1.39
C PRO A 124 7.95 10.10 0.66
N ASP A 125 9.26 10.26 0.45
CA ASP A 125 10.09 9.33 -0.33
C ASP A 125 10.49 8.08 0.48
N MET A 126 10.32 8.13 1.81
CA MET A 126 10.58 7.00 2.70
C MET A 126 9.45 5.95 2.66
N PHE A 127 8.45 6.12 1.79
CA PHE A 127 7.26 5.28 1.74
C PHE A 127 7.47 4.02 0.89
N THR A 128 7.46 2.85 1.54
CA THR A 128 7.69 1.57 0.85
C THR A 128 6.50 1.14 -0.01
N ILE A 129 6.76 0.35 -1.06
CA ILE A 129 5.73 -0.25 -1.92
C ILE A 129 4.69 -1.04 -1.11
N ARG A 130 5.15 -1.75 -0.06
CA ARG A 130 4.26 -2.50 0.84
C ARG A 130 3.29 -1.58 1.57
N GLN A 131 3.78 -0.46 2.11
CA GLN A 131 2.94 0.54 2.75
C GLN A 131 1.96 1.16 1.76
N ALA A 132 2.40 1.46 0.53
CA ALA A 132 1.53 2.00 -0.51
C ALA A 132 0.36 1.07 -0.86
N ASN A 133 0.63 -0.22 -1.03
CA ASN A 133 -0.41 -1.20 -1.33
C ASN A 133 -1.40 -1.36 -0.17
N LEU A 134 -0.89 -1.38 1.07
CA LEU A 134 -1.74 -1.50 2.25
C LEU A 134 -2.58 -0.24 2.47
N LEU A 135 -1.99 0.94 2.33
CA LEU A 135 -2.68 2.22 2.45
C LEU A 135 -3.77 2.36 1.38
N LYS A 136 -3.47 2.03 0.11
CA LYS A 136 -4.47 1.98 -0.97
C LYS A 136 -5.65 1.09 -0.62
N SER A 137 -5.40 -0.07 0.01
CA SER A 137 -6.48 -0.98 0.41
C SER A 137 -7.37 -0.40 1.52
N PHE A 138 -6.82 0.39 2.44
CA PHE A 138 -7.59 1.06 3.49
C PHE A 138 -8.33 2.28 2.96
N LEU A 139 -7.69 3.09 2.10
CA LEU A 139 -8.33 4.24 1.46
C LEU A 139 -9.52 3.83 0.60
N LYS A 140 -9.39 2.77 -0.21
CA LYS A 140 -10.52 2.22 -0.96
C LYS A 140 -11.69 1.82 -0.04
N ARG A 141 -11.40 1.19 1.10
CA ARG A 141 -12.44 0.83 2.08
C ARG A 141 -13.06 2.06 2.76
N LEU A 142 -12.31 3.15 2.90
CA LEU A 142 -12.83 4.42 3.39
C LEU A 142 -13.76 5.04 2.35
N GLU A 143 -13.34 5.11 1.09
CA GLU A 143 -14.17 5.58 -0.04
C GLU A 143 -15.46 4.76 -0.18
N ASP A 144 -15.39 3.43 -0.12
CA ASP A 144 -16.58 2.56 -0.18
C ASP A 144 -17.54 2.76 1.03
N LYS A 145 -17.07 3.38 2.11
CA LYS A 145 -17.85 3.63 3.34
C LYS A 145 -18.27 5.09 3.51
N LEU A 146 -17.60 6.00 2.84
CA LEU A 146 -17.93 7.41 2.71
C LEU A 146 -18.77 7.54 1.44
N ASP A 147 -20.09 7.48 1.60
CA ASP A 147 -21.04 7.47 0.49
C ASP A 147 -20.73 8.54 -0.58
N VAL A 148 -20.99 8.19 -1.85
CA VAL A 148 -20.52 8.81 -3.12
C VAL A 148 -20.93 10.28 -3.32
N ASN A 149 -21.57 10.90 -2.33
CA ASN A 149 -22.09 12.27 -2.38
C ASN A 149 -21.26 13.28 -1.55
N HIS A 150 -20.19 12.87 -0.85
CA HIS A 150 -19.41 13.78 0.01
C HIS A 150 -17.97 14.06 -0.49
N LEU A 151 -17.55 13.47 -1.61
CA LEU A 151 -16.24 13.76 -2.23
C LEU A 151 -16.33 14.67 -3.46
N ILE A 152 -17.52 15.14 -3.82
CA ILE A 152 -17.64 16.28 -4.72
C ILE A 152 -17.31 17.52 -3.88
N ILE A 153 -16.04 17.92 -3.93
CA ILE A 153 -15.70 19.32 -3.76
C ILE A 153 -16.40 20.01 -4.94
N THR A 154 -17.65 20.41 -4.75
CA THR A 154 -18.37 21.25 -5.71
C THR A 154 -17.77 22.65 -5.65
N ASP A 155 -17.48 23.17 -6.84
CA ASP A 155 -16.92 24.49 -7.16
C ASP A 155 -17.39 25.66 -6.27
#